data_AF-G9A074-F1
#
_entry.id   AF-G9A074-F1
#
_cell.length_a   1.000
_cell.length_b   1.000
_cell.length_c   1.000
_cell.angle_alpha   90.00
_cell.angle_beta   90.00
_cell.angle_gamma   90.00
#
_symmetry.space_group_name_H-M   'P 1'
#
loop_
_entity.id
_entity.type
_entity.pdbx_description
1 polymer ?
#
loop_
_entity_poly.entity_id
_entity_poly.type
_entity_poly.pdbx_seq_one_letter_code
_entity_poly.pdbx_strand_id
1 'polypeptide(L)'
;MKKIKARQHSMDELVRSISKSQTVIDNWISNAIGNRKSNHQKHATVLHLPIVLKTLQRLRSTDKRALYFALMSKIQSSQIRWISQSAKEIDTGDKLPAEFYNEISNMLYRISLRCGAEELNALSKFLLQLLANYESAVQQRGISKQNTKFYRNCLLPLAKTESVSLLYEGLSLVPPSSRNIKLLIEMAFFFHTSQFTKLLAQLECNLLRSNSFSLDQEEIDVFFPLFFDIMHKCILLGDEHICIKLLSKITQDWNFEMDDHYESLLIEICERNAANEVIQALNEDKSFDSCPERRWKVIQSQSSWDEFMSYVCHVDVNLFNEYQDLDFLQQKLSSVGPSLNDWKTFLDNHKIPATANPSVKALIVNTILVTLVANKPLDFVMSIMEHMLYELNYCQYFVDTAMLAGQRSYSGFHCLFKAFSNSRSSVLTSSTLFKFLEQMKDYHFTTSDYYFMMKSCLTGAGHHSLYYFLFQYISRKGSSLYQSSNGSLTWALPPRIEQLLKLSIAEQKGDKRILEIVGSVGNWFLAHHSVIGGNEIDQNTLRQIFGDEYVSEVTMRSLVDLEKKYTSKEVGHSYRSDKRHYSPSADLRMSSRLHRLLEFAEKQTSK
;
A
#
# COMPACT_ATOMS: atom_id res chain seq x y z
N MET A 1 40.10 -61.77 38.38
CA MET A 1 40.26 -60.31 38.61
C MET A 1 40.25 -59.42 37.35
N LYS A 2 40.61 -59.87 36.14
CA LYS A 2 40.50 -59.06 34.90
C LYS A 2 39.07 -58.75 34.41
N LYS A 3 38.06 -59.54 34.80
CA LYS A 3 36.63 -59.32 34.44
C LYS A 3 35.91 -58.23 35.25
N ILE A 4 36.48 -57.77 36.37
CA ILE A 4 35.84 -56.74 37.22
C ILE A 4 36.27 -55.33 36.78
N LYS A 5 37.53 -55.13 36.37
CA LYS A 5 37.99 -53.84 35.81
C LYS A 5 37.33 -53.48 34.46
N ALA A 6 37.00 -54.46 33.62
CA ALA A 6 36.30 -54.21 32.35
C ALA A 6 34.83 -53.80 32.54
N ARG A 7 34.16 -54.30 33.60
CA ARG A 7 32.78 -53.91 33.94
C ARG A 7 32.71 -52.52 34.57
N GLN A 8 33.68 -52.15 35.40
CA GLN A 8 33.75 -50.79 35.95
C GLN A 8 34.01 -49.74 34.85
N HIS A 9 34.95 -50.04 33.93
CA HIS A 9 35.29 -49.13 32.84
C HIS A 9 34.15 -48.98 31.82
N SER A 10 33.38 -50.05 31.59
CA SER A 10 32.17 -50.05 30.75
C SER A 10 31.00 -49.33 31.41
N MET A 11 30.85 -49.37 32.74
CA MET A 11 29.86 -48.58 33.47
C MET A 11 30.22 -47.10 33.50
N ASP A 12 31.50 -46.75 33.65
CA ASP A 12 31.97 -45.37 33.60
C ASP A 12 31.88 -44.77 32.18
N GLU A 13 32.05 -45.60 31.14
CA GLU A 13 31.76 -45.21 29.75
C GLU A 13 30.25 -45.11 29.46
N LEU A 14 29.42 -45.95 30.09
CA LEU A 14 27.96 -45.86 30.00
C LEU A 14 27.43 -44.62 30.74
N VAL A 15 27.98 -44.30 31.91
CA VAL A 15 27.64 -43.08 32.67
C VAL A 15 28.16 -41.84 31.94
N ARG A 16 29.31 -41.92 31.25
CA ARG A 16 29.82 -40.85 30.36
C ARG A 16 29.10 -40.77 29.00
N SER A 17 28.42 -41.82 28.54
CA SER A 17 27.62 -41.78 27.32
C SER A 17 26.19 -41.31 27.60
N ILE A 18 25.65 -41.61 28.78
CA ILE A 18 24.38 -41.06 29.30
C ILE A 18 24.52 -39.55 29.60
N SER A 19 25.70 -39.06 29.98
CA SER A 19 25.95 -37.62 30.13
C SER A 19 26.17 -36.87 28.81
N LYS A 20 26.31 -37.56 27.67
CA LYS A 20 26.54 -36.94 26.35
C LYS A 20 25.28 -36.74 25.50
N SER A 21 24.10 -37.18 25.96
CA SER A 21 22.82 -36.94 25.29
C SER A 21 22.00 -35.81 25.92
N GLN A 22 22.62 -34.89 26.67
CA GLN A 22 21.94 -33.69 27.13
C GLN A 22 21.66 -32.77 25.94
N THR A 23 20.38 -32.67 25.56
CA THR A 23 19.96 -31.72 24.53
C THR A 23 20.29 -30.29 24.96
N VAL A 24 20.32 -29.33 24.03
CA VAL A 24 20.48 -27.90 24.37
C VAL A 24 19.46 -27.45 25.43
N ILE A 25 18.27 -28.07 25.43
CA ILE A 25 17.21 -27.85 26.40
C ILE A 25 17.57 -28.44 27.77
N ASP A 26 18.18 -29.62 27.84
CA ASP A 26 18.66 -30.23 29.10
C ASP A 26 19.73 -29.39 29.78
N ASN A 27 20.71 -28.92 29.00
CA ASN A 27 21.78 -28.06 29.51
C ASN A 27 21.22 -26.74 30.05
N TRP A 28 20.20 -26.18 29.39
CA TRP A 28 19.54 -24.98 29.86
C TRP A 28 18.70 -25.22 31.13
N ILE A 29 17.91 -26.29 31.18
CA ILE A 29 17.11 -26.63 32.37
C ILE A 29 18.03 -26.83 33.57
N SER A 30 19.14 -27.54 33.40
CA SER A 30 20.17 -27.73 34.43
C SER A 30 20.69 -26.39 34.98
N ASN A 31 20.93 -25.41 34.11
CA ASN A 31 21.37 -24.06 34.49
C ASN A 31 20.27 -23.21 35.15
N ALA A 32 18.99 -23.55 34.96
CA ALA A 32 17.85 -22.83 35.53
C ALA A 32 17.40 -23.38 36.90
N ILE A 33 17.98 -24.49 37.36
CA ILE A 33 17.74 -25.07 38.69
C ILE A 33 18.38 -24.18 39.76
N GLY A 34 17.60 -23.81 40.78
CA GLY A 34 18.10 -23.06 41.92
C GLY A 34 19.06 -23.89 42.77
N ASN A 35 20.30 -23.42 42.95
CA ASN A 35 21.29 -24.06 43.83
C ASN A 35 20.84 -23.96 45.30
N ARG A 36 20.10 -24.95 45.80
CA ARG A 36 20.05 -25.28 47.23
C ARG A 36 20.23 -26.78 47.43
N LYS A 37 21.36 -27.13 48.03
CA LYS A 37 21.58 -28.43 48.70
C LYS A 37 20.58 -28.52 49.85
N SER A 38 19.50 -29.27 49.70
CA SER A 38 18.73 -29.74 50.86
C SER A 38 18.37 -31.21 50.69
N ASN A 39 18.81 -31.98 51.68
CA ASN A 39 18.63 -33.40 51.80
C ASN A 39 17.16 -33.84 51.69
N HIS A 40 17.00 -34.98 51.03
CA HIS A 40 15.92 -35.96 51.20
C HIS A 40 14.48 -35.44 51.25
N GLN A 41 13.89 -35.22 50.07
CA GLN A 41 12.49 -35.59 49.79
C GLN A 41 12.30 -35.77 48.28
N LYS A 42 11.49 -36.76 47.90
CA LYS A 42 11.31 -37.25 46.53
C LYS A 42 10.81 -36.15 45.55
N HIS A 43 11.57 -36.00 44.46
CA HIS A 43 11.18 -35.71 43.06
C HIS A 43 10.25 -34.54 42.71
N ALA A 44 10.65 -33.28 42.95
CA ALA A 44 10.15 -32.16 42.14
C ALA A 44 11.32 -31.24 41.72
N THR A 45 11.42 -30.93 40.42
CA THR A 45 12.46 -30.04 39.90
C THR A 45 12.14 -28.61 40.28
N VAL A 46 13.07 -27.88 40.89
CA VAL A 46 12.85 -26.49 41.31
C VAL A 46 13.34 -25.53 40.22
N LEU A 47 12.47 -24.69 39.67
CA LEU A 47 12.83 -23.71 38.63
C LEU A 47 12.44 -22.28 39.01
N HIS A 48 13.32 -21.34 38.68
CA HIS A 48 13.05 -19.91 38.83
C HIS A 48 12.22 -19.39 37.66
N LEU A 49 10.98 -18.96 37.93
CA LEU A 49 10.05 -18.45 36.93
C LEU A 49 10.65 -17.33 36.05
N PRO A 50 11.35 -16.31 36.59
CA PRO A 50 11.91 -15.24 35.77
C PRO A 50 12.95 -15.72 34.75
N ILE A 51 13.76 -16.72 35.11
CA ILE A 51 14.80 -17.28 34.23
C ILE A 51 14.14 -18.02 33.05
N VAL A 52 13.09 -18.78 33.35
CA VAL A 52 12.33 -19.52 32.34
C VAL A 52 11.61 -18.58 31.37
N LEU A 53 10.88 -17.61 31.89
CA LEU A 53 10.18 -16.60 31.07
C LEU A 53 11.14 -15.81 30.20
N LYS A 54 12.28 -15.34 30.75
CA LYS A 54 13.30 -14.62 29.97
C LYS A 54 13.87 -15.47 28.83
N THR A 55 13.98 -16.78 29.03
CA THR A 55 14.45 -17.69 27.99
C THR A 55 13.40 -17.90 26.90
N LEU A 56 12.14 -18.09 27.28
CA LEU A 56 11.02 -18.18 26.33
C LEU A 56 10.89 -16.89 25.51
N GLN A 57 10.98 -15.72 26.15
CA GLN A 57 10.99 -14.42 25.48
C GLN A 57 12.17 -14.27 24.51
N ARG A 58 13.36 -14.77 24.87
CA ARG A 58 14.53 -14.78 23.98
C ARG A 58 14.31 -15.70 22.77
N LEU A 59 13.74 -16.89 22.99
CA LEU A 59 13.43 -17.83 21.91
C LEU A 59 12.35 -17.26 20.98
N ARG A 60 11.31 -16.63 21.53
CA ARG A 60 10.28 -15.92 20.77
C ARG A 60 10.89 -14.79 19.96
N SER A 61 11.65 -13.89 20.58
CA SER A 61 12.25 -12.73 19.89
C SER A 61 13.19 -13.15 18.76
N THR A 62 13.99 -14.20 18.95
CA THR A 62 14.88 -14.79 17.94
C THR A 62 14.20 -15.77 16.95
N ASP A 63 12.87 -15.86 16.97
CA ASP A 63 12.04 -16.70 16.09
C ASP A 63 12.41 -18.21 16.09
N LYS A 64 12.96 -18.71 17.20
CA LYS A 64 13.34 -20.13 17.38
C LYS A 64 12.14 -20.98 17.83
N ARG A 65 11.11 -21.08 16.99
CA ARG A 65 9.79 -21.66 17.32
C ARG A 65 9.83 -23.11 17.80
N ALA A 66 10.58 -23.98 17.10
CA ALA A 66 10.67 -25.40 17.45
C ALA A 66 11.25 -25.60 18.86
N LEU A 67 12.32 -24.86 19.19
CA LEU A 67 12.94 -24.90 20.52
C LEU A 67 12.02 -24.32 21.60
N TYR A 68 11.27 -23.26 21.26
CA TYR A 68 10.27 -22.67 22.15
C TYR A 68 9.22 -23.72 22.58
N PHE A 69 8.58 -24.38 21.61
CA PHE A 69 7.54 -25.37 21.92
C PHE A 69 8.09 -26.66 22.53
N ALA A 70 9.31 -27.08 22.16
CA ALA A 70 9.98 -28.21 22.80
C ALA A 70 10.26 -27.93 24.29
N LEU A 71 10.72 -26.72 24.62
CA LEU A 71 10.93 -26.31 26.01
C LEU A 71 9.58 -26.26 26.77
N MET A 72 8.54 -25.70 26.18
CA MET A 72 7.20 -25.65 26.78
C MET A 72 6.62 -27.05 27.05
N SER A 73 6.72 -27.97 26.08
CA SER A 73 6.27 -29.36 26.23
C SER A 73 7.00 -30.07 27.37
N LYS A 74 8.31 -29.82 27.51
CA LYS A 74 9.12 -30.38 28.59
C LYS A 74 8.80 -29.80 29.96
N ILE A 75 8.50 -28.50 30.02
CA ILE A 75 8.03 -27.85 31.24
C ILE A 75 6.68 -28.45 31.67
N GLN A 76 5.75 -28.60 30.73
CA GLN A 76 4.41 -29.13 31.02
C GLN A 76 4.44 -30.61 31.47
N SER A 77 5.35 -31.42 30.94
CA SER A 77 5.46 -32.85 31.30
C SER A 77 6.26 -33.11 32.59
N SER A 78 6.84 -32.07 33.20
CA SER A 78 7.67 -32.19 34.40
C SER A 78 6.96 -31.70 35.65
N GLN A 79 7.14 -32.39 36.78
CA GLN A 79 6.71 -31.88 38.09
C GLN A 79 7.68 -30.79 38.58
N ILE A 80 7.25 -29.53 38.48
CA ILE A 80 8.09 -28.36 38.77
C ILE A 80 7.56 -27.59 39.99
N ARG A 81 8.44 -27.28 40.93
CA ARG A 81 8.19 -26.27 41.98
C ARG A 81 8.68 -24.91 41.48
N TRP A 82 7.79 -23.94 41.44
CA TRP A 82 8.06 -22.62 40.88
C TRP A 82 8.51 -21.64 41.94
N ILE A 83 9.64 -20.96 41.71
CA ILE A 83 10.14 -19.89 42.57
C ILE A 83 9.94 -18.54 41.87
N SER A 84 9.30 -17.59 42.56
CA SER A 84 9.07 -16.22 42.10
C SER A 84 10.34 -15.38 42.12
N GLN A 85 10.26 -14.15 41.59
CA GLN A 85 11.35 -13.18 41.65
C GLN A 85 11.72 -12.77 43.09
N SER A 86 10.76 -12.82 44.02
CA SER A 86 10.98 -12.56 45.44
C SER A 86 11.47 -13.79 46.21
N ALA A 87 11.93 -14.83 45.50
CA ALA A 87 12.34 -16.12 46.06
C ALA A 87 11.26 -16.86 46.88
N LYS A 88 9.98 -16.54 46.66
CA LYS A 88 8.84 -17.25 47.29
C LYS A 88 8.34 -18.36 46.36
N GLU A 89 7.93 -19.48 46.95
CA GLU A 89 7.26 -20.54 46.19
C GLU A 89 5.90 -20.05 45.68
N ILE A 90 5.59 -20.39 44.44
CA ILE A 90 4.31 -20.07 43.80
C ILE A 90 3.45 -21.32 43.88
N ASP A 91 2.36 -21.25 44.66
CA ASP A 91 1.35 -22.29 44.63
C ASP A 91 0.58 -22.22 43.31
N THR A 92 0.65 -23.30 42.54
CA THR A 92 0.03 -23.43 41.22
C THR A 92 -0.80 -24.72 41.08
N GLY A 93 -0.87 -25.55 42.13
CA GLY A 93 -1.43 -26.90 42.03
C GLY A 93 -0.81 -27.69 40.87
N ASP A 94 -1.66 -28.26 40.02
CA ASP A 94 -1.27 -29.00 38.81
C ASP A 94 -1.17 -28.12 37.55
N LYS A 95 -1.30 -26.79 37.67
CA LYS A 95 -1.33 -25.87 36.52
C LYS A 95 -0.03 -25.07 36.38
N LEU A 96 0.15 -24.45 35.22
CA LEU A 96 1.24 -23.50 35.02
C LEU A 96 0.94 -22.14 35.68
N PRO A 97 1.95 -21.37 36.10
CA PRO A 97 1.76 -19.99 36.50
C PRO A 97 1.11 -19.14 35.39
N ALA A 98 0.23 -18.20 35.75
CA ALA A 98 -0.48 -17.29 34.84
C ALA A 98 0.46 -16.56 33.84
N GLU A 99 1.68 -16.26 34.26
CA GLU A 99 2.71 -15.58 33.48
C GLU A 99 3.15 -16.40 32.26
N PHE A 100 3.06 -17.73 32.30
CA PHE A 100 3.32 -18.58 31.14
C PHE A 100 2.23 -18.42 30.08
N TYR A 101 0.96 -18.37 30.47
CA TYR A 101 -0.14 -18.15 29.54
C TYR A 101 0.01 -16.81 28.83
N ASN A 102 0.44 -15.76 29.54
CA ASN A 102 0.76 -14.47 28.94
C ASN A 102 1.87 -14.58 27.87
N GLU A 103 2.97 -15.27 28.17
CA GLU A 103 4.06 -15.45 27.19
C GLU A 103 3.65 -16.33 25.99
N ILE A 104 2.88 -17.40 26.23
CA ILE A 104 2.31 -18.23 25.18
C ILE A 104 1.39 -17.41 24.28
N SER A 105 0.52 -16.55 24.85
CA SER A 105 -0.35 -15.67 24.07
C SER A 105 0.45 -14.77 23.13
N ASN A 106 1.59 -14.21 23.59
CA ASN A 106 2.46 -13.39 22.74
C ASN A 106 3.06 -14.20 21.58
N MET A 107 3.45 -15.46 21.83
CA MET A 107 3.98 -16.35 20.80
C MET A 107 2.91 -16.73 19.78
N LEU A 108 1.73 -17.16 20.23
CA LEU A 108 0.63 -17.56 19.36
C LEU A 108 0.10 -16.37 18.55
N TYR A 109 0.00 -15.18 19.16
CA TYR A 109 -0.32 -13.95 18.44
C TYR A 109 0.71 -13.67 17.34
N ARG A 110 2.02 -13.75 17.64
CA ARG A 110 3.08 -13.56 16.64
C ARG A 110 3.01 -14.59 15.49
N ILE A 111 2.63 -15.83 15.79
CA ILE A 111 2.40 -16.86 14.76
C ILE A 111 1.20 -16.47 13.90
N SER A 112 0.09 -16.05 14.52
CA SER A 112 -1.14 -15.68 13.81
C SER A 112 -0.95 -14.57 12.78
N LEU A 113 0.00 -13.65 12.99
CA LEU A 113 0.34 -12.59 12.05
C LEU A 113 0.87 -13.10 10.69
N ARG A 114 1.32 -14.37 10.62
CA ARG A 114 1.83 -14.99 9.40
C ARG A 114 0.90 -16.08 8.85
N CYS A 115 -0.23 -16.33 9.50
CA CYS A 115 -1.11 -17.44 9.15
C CYS A 115 -2.14 -17.06 8.09
N GLY A 116 -2.44 -18.01 7.21
CA GLY A 116 -3.63 -17.96 6.34
C GLY A 116 -4.91 -18.38 7.08
N ALA A 117 -6.07 -18.31 6.42
CA ALA A 117 -7.36 -18.61 7.02
C ALA A 117 -7.48 -20.02 7.61
N GLU A 118 -6.98 -21.05 6.90
CA GLU A 118 -7.00 -22.44 7.38
C GLU A 118 -6.14 -22.65 8.63
N GLU A 119 -4.94 -22.06 8.65
CA GLU A 119 -4.03 -22.12 9.78
C GLU A 119 -4.58 -21.37 11.00
N LEU A 120 -5.24 -20.22 10.79
CA LEU A 120 -5.94 -19.49 11.85
C LEU A 120 -7.08 -20.32 12.45
N ASN A 121 -7.85 -21.02 11.60
CA ASN A 121 -8.88 -21.94 12.07
C ASN A 121 -8.29 -23.09 12.90
N ALA A 122 -7.13 -23.64 12.51
CA ALA A 122 -6.45 -24.65 13.32
C ALA A 122 -5.93 -24.07 14.66
N LEU A 123 -5.37 -22.86 14.63
CA LEU A 123 -4.87 -22.14 15.80
C LEU A 123 -5.97 -21.79 16.79
N SER A 124 -7.20 -21.53 16.31
CA SER A 124 -8.34 -21.11 17.13
C SER A 124 -8.62 -22.06 18.30
N LYS A 125 -8.53 -23.37 18.09
CA LYS A 125 -8.73 -24.40 19.13
C LYS A 125 -7.71 -24.24 20.27
N PHE A 126 -6.45 -23.97 19.94
CA PHE A 126 -5.41 -23.74 20.94
C PHE A 126 -5.64 -22.44 21.70
N LEU A 127 -6.10 -21.38 21.01
CA LEU A 127 -6.39 -20.09 21.64
C LEU A 127 -7.58 -20.18 22.61
N LEU A 128 -8.66 -20.87 22.21
CA LEU A 128 -9.81 -21.12 23.08
C LEU A 128 -9.43 -21.94 24.31
N GLN A 129 -8.62 -22.99 24.12
CA GLN A 129 -8.12 -23.79 25.25
C GLN A 129 -7.18 -22.96 26.16
N LEU A 130 -6.36 -22.09 25.58
CA LEU A 130 -5.46 -21.21 26.35
C LEU A 130 -6.27 -20.20 27.19
N LEU A 131 -7.30 -19.59 26.61
CA LEU A 131 -8.24 -18.70 27.31
C LEU A 131 -8.89 -19.39 28.50
N ALA A 132 -9.49 -20.57 28.28
CA ALA A 132 -10.17 -21.32 29.34
C ALA A 132 -9.22 -21.71 30.49
N ASN A 133 -8.00 -22.14 30.16
CA ASN A 133 -7.01 -22.51 31.16
C ASN A 133 -6.48 -21.29 31.94
N TYR A 134 -6.32 -20.14 31.28
CA TYR A 134 -5.89 -18.90 31.91
C TYR A 134 -6.90 -18.42 32.95
N GLU A 135 -8.20 -18.36 32.59
CA GLU A 135 -9.26 -17.98 33.52
C GLU A 135 -9.22 -18.83 34.79
N SER A 136 -9.08 -20.13 34.60
CA SER A 136 -9.03 -21.07 35.71
C SER A 136 -7.80 -20.87 36.60
N ALA A 137 -6.65 -20.47 36.03
CA ALA A 137 -5.43 -20.17 36.78
C ALA A 137 -5.50 -18.82 37.53
N VAL A 138 -6.12 -17.80 36.92
CA VAL A 138 -6.34 -16.47 37.50
C VAL A 138 -7.28 -16.55 38.70
N GLN A 139 -8.40 -17.27 38.55
CA GLN A 139 -9.39 -17.48 39.62
C GLN A 139 -8.78 -18.20 40.82
N GLN A 140 -7.98 -19.25 40.59
CA GLN A 140 -7.32 -20.00 41.67
C GLN A 140 -6.33 -19.13 42.47
N ARG A 141 -5.65 -18.19 41.83
CA ARG A 141 -4.68 -17.28 42.50
C ARG A 141 -5.33 -16.01 43.07
N GLY A 142 -6.64 -15.81 42.88
CA GLY A 142 -7.34 -14.60 43.31
C GLY A 142 -6.78 -13.32 42.68
N ILE A 143 -6.23 -13.40 41.47
CA ILE A 143 -5.68 -12.23 40.78
C ILE A 143 -6.86 -11.38 40.30
N SER A 144 -7.02 -10.20 40.88
CA SER A 144 -8.15 -9.30 40.62
C SER A 144 -8.02 -8.49 39.34
N LYS A 145 -6.79 -8.13 38.94
CA LYS A 145 -6.54 -7.36 37.72
C LYS A 145 -6.34 -8.29 36.53
N GLN A 146 -7.26 -8.17 35.58
CA GLN A 146 -7.22 -8.90 34.31
C GLN A 146 -6.15 -8.34 33.37
N ASN A 147 -5.53 -9.20 32.56
CA ASN A 147 -4.47 -8.79 31.62
C ASN A 147 -5.07 -8.52 30.24
N THR A 148 -5.31 -7.25 29.92
CA THR A 148 -5.94 -6.84 28.65
C THR A 148 -5.17 -7.33 27.43
N LYS A 149 -3.84 -7.29 27.48
CA LYS A 149 -2.97 -7.76 26.41
C LYS A 149 -3.12 -9.25 26.13
N PHE A 150 -3.30 -10.08 27.17
CA PHE A 150 -3.55 -11.51 27.02
C PHE A 150 -4.84 -11.76 26.23
N TYR A 151 -5.96 -11.16 26.65
CA TYR A 151 -7.23 -11.33 25.94
C TYR A 151 -7.15 -10.85 24.50
N ARG A 152 -6.56 -9.67 24.26
CA ARG A 152 -6.36 -9.14 22.91
C ARG A 152 -5.53 -10.08 22.03
N ASN A 153 -4.43 -10.63 22.56
CA ASN A 153 -3.59 -11.59 21.83
C ASN A 153 -4.32 -12.89 21.49
N CYS A 154 -5.26 -13.33 22.32
CA CYS A 154 -6.01 -14.56 22.10
C CYS A 154 -7.25 -14.36 21.23
N LEU A 155 -7.99 -13.28 21.43
CA LEU A 155 -9.28 -13.03 20.79
C LEU A 155 -9.15 -12.34 19.43
N LEU A 156 -8.13 -11.50 19.22
CA LEU A 156 -7.94 -10.83 17.92
C LEU A 156 -7.66 -11.82 16.77
N PRO A 157 -6.86 -12.89 16.95
CA PRO A 157 -6.76 -13.95 15.94
C PRO A 157 -8.08 -14.69 15.70
N LEU A 158 -8.91 -14.89 16.74
CA LEU A 158 -10.25 -15.48 16.56
C LEU A 158 -11.14 -14.56 15.72
N ALA A 159 -11.11 -13.24 15.97
CA ALA A 159 -11.83 -12.26 15.17
C ALA A 159 -11.42 -12.29 13.68
N LYS A 160 -10.16 -12.64 13.37
CA LYS A 160 -9.65 -12.79 12.00
C LYS A 160 -10.02 -14.09 11.30
N THR A 161 -10.61 -15.06 12.02
CA THR A 161 -11.08 -16.32 11.39
C THR A 161 -12.33 -16.14 10.54
N GLU A 162 -12.98 -14.98 10.63
CA GLU A 162 -14.30 -14.68 10.03
C GLU A 162 -15.45 -15.58 10.54
N SER A 163 -15.18 -16.46 11.50
CA SER A 163 -16.15 -17.35 12.10
C SER A 163 -16.81 -16.70 13.32
N VAL A 164 -18.08 -16.31 13.14
CA VAL A 164 -18.92 -15.79 14.22
C VAL A 164 -19.02 -16.77 15.40
N SER A 165 -19.07 -18.08 15.12
CA SER A 165 -19.14 -19.11 16.16
C SER A 165 -17.88 -19.12 17.04
N LEU A 166 -16.69 -19.10 16.44
CA LEU A 166 -15.43 -19.11 17.19
C LEU A 166 -15.23 -17.82 17.99
N LEU A 167 -15.67 -16.68 17.43
CA LEU A 167 -15.67 -15.41 18.13
C LEU A 167 -16.52 -15.48 19.40
N TYR A 168 -17.79 -15.87 19.30
CA TYR A 168 -18.68 -15.90 20.46
C TYR A 168 -18.26 -16.96 21.49
N GLU A 169 -17.72 -18.09 21.04
CA GLU A 169 -17.11 -19.06 21.94
C GLU A 169 -15.98 -18.43 22.74
N GLY A 170 -15.07 -17.70 22.09
CA GLY A 170 -14.00 -16.96 22.77
C GLY A 170 -14.52 -15.86 23.71
N LEU A 171 -15.49 -15.06 23.27
CA LEU A 171 -16.10 -13.99 24.09
C LEU A 171 -16.86 -14.54 25.31
N SER A 172 -17.38 -15.76 25.25
CA SER A 172 -18.04 -16.42 26.38
C SER A 172 -17.05 -16.75 27.51
N LEU A 173 -15.78 -16.95 27.18
CA LEU A 173 -14.69 -17.21 28.13
C LEU A 173 -14.14 -15.94 28.78
N VAL A 174 -14.50 -14.75 28.29
CA VAL A 174 -14.08 -13.48 28.88
C VAL A 174 -14.97 -13.14 30.08
N PRO A 175 -14.40 -12.76 31.23
CA PRO A 175 -15.14 -12.40 32.43
C PRO A 175 -16.23 -11.35 32.18
N PRO A 176 -17.37 -11.41 32.89
CA PRO A 176 -18.42 -10.39 32.79
C PRO A 176 -17.94 -8.98 33.14
N SER A 177 -16.95 -8.87 34.04
CA SER A 177 -16.33 -7.59 34.42
C SER A 177 -15.53 -6.94 33.30
N SER A 178 -15.11 -7.69 32.27
CA SER A 178 -14.31 -7.20 31.14
C SER A 178 -15.19 -6.89 29.92
N ARG A 179 -16.30 -6.17 30.14
CA ARG A 179 -17.27 -5.81 29.09
C ARG A 179 -16.62 -5.00 27.95
N ASN A 180 -15.70 -4.10 28.28
CA ASN A 180 -15.01 -3.25 27.31
C ASN A 180 -14.21 -4.08 26.29
N ILE A 181 -13.44 -5.06 26.77
CA ILE A 181 -12.67 -5.98 25.92
C ILE A 181 -13.58 -6.71 24.93
N LYS A 182 -14.77 -7.16 25.36
CA LYS A 182 -15.72 -7.84 24.46
C LYS A 182 -16.14 -6.92 23.32
N LEU A 183 -16.51 -5.69 23.62
CA LEU A 183 -16.91 -4.69 22.63
C LEU A 183 -15.77 -4.38 21.64
N LEU A 184 -14.55 -4.17 22.15
CA LEU A 184 -13.37 -3.88 21.34
C LEU A 184 -13.04 -5.00 20.35
N ILE A 185 -13.19 -6.26 20.79
CA ILE A 185 -12.99 -7.44 19.95
C ILE A 185 -14.11 -7.61 18.92
N GLU A 186 -15.37 -7.31 19.27
CA GLU A 186 -16.48 -7.29 18.31
C GLU A 186 -16.24 -6.23 17.22
N MET A 187 -15.77 -5.04 17.59
CA MET A 187 -15.37 -4.00 16.62
C MET A 187 -14.23 -4.49 15.71
N ALA A 188 -13.21 -5.15 16.26
CA ALA A 188 -12.13 -5.74 15.47
C ALA A 188 -12.66 -6.80 14.49
N PHE A 189 -13.64 -7.61 14.90
CA PHE A 189 -14.27 -8.58 14.02
C PHE A 189 -15.01 -7.91 12.87
N PHE A 190 -15.84 -6.91 13.13
CA PHE A 190 -16.55 -6.19 12.06
C PHE A 190 -15.61 -5.46 11.12
N PHE A 191 -14.51 -4.91 11.64
CA PHE A 191 -13.45 -4.32 10.83
C PHE A 191 -12.78 -5.34 9.92
N HIS A 192 -12.28 -6.46 10.46
CA HIS A 192 -11.59 -7.49 9.68
C HIS A 192 -12.49 -8.22 8.67
N THR A 193 -13.77 -8.38 8.98
CA THR A 193 -14.77 -8.97 8.06
C THR A 193 -15.38 -7.97 7.08
N SER A 194 -14.85 -6.73 7.03
CA SER A 194 -15.34 -5.65 6.16
C SER A 194 -16.84 -5.32 6.34
N GLN A 195 -17.42 -5.60 7.51
CA GLN A 195 -18.82 -5.31 7.85
C GLN A 195 -18.96 -3.89 8.39
N PHE A 196 -18.56 -2.90 7.59
CA PHE A 196 -18.37 -1.52 8.05
C PHE A 196 -19.65 -0.87 8.60
N THR A 197 -20.82 -1.13 8.02
CA THR A 197 -22.10 -0.60 8.54
C THR A 197 -22.38 -1.07 9.98
N LYS A 198 -22.04 -2.32 10.32
CA LYS A 198 -22.20 -2.83 11.69
C LYS A 198 -21.17 -2.24 12.63
N LEU A 199 -19.95 -2.03 12.15
CA LEU A 199 -18.89 -1.36 12.90
C LEU A 199 -19.30 0.08 13.26
N LEU A 200 -19.84 0.85 12.31
CA LEU A 200 -20.33 2.20 12.56
C LEU A 200 -21.47 2.21 13.59
N ALA A 201 -22.44 1.31 13.45
CA ALA A 201 -23.53 1.18 14.42
C ALA A 201 -23.02 0.86 15.84
N GLN A 202 -21.97 0.05 15.96
CA GLN A 202 -21.32 -0.26 17.24
C GLN A 202 -20.58 0.95 17.82
N LEU A 203 -19.82 1.67 16.99
CA LEU A 203 -19.12 2.90 17.39
C LEU A 203 -20.13 3.93 17.89
N GLU A 204 -21.17 4.21 17.13
CA GLU A 204 -22.16 5.22 17.47
C GLU A 204 -22.97 4.86 18.72
N CYS A 205 -23.49 3.63 18.80
CA CYS A 205 -24.36 3.23 19.90
C CYS A 205 -23.61 3.05 21.23
N ASN A 206 -22.39 2.52 21.20
CA ASN A 206 -21.70 2.08 22.42
C ASN A 206 -20.55 3.00 22.84
N LEU A 207 -19.84 3.61 21.89
CA LEU A 207 -18.58 4.31 22.17
C LEU A 207 -18.74 5.83 22.06
N LEU A 208 -19.39 6.33 21.01
CA LEU A 208 -19.49 7.76 20.71
C LEU A 208 -20.67 8.46 21.42
N ARG A 209 -21.79 7.77 21.66
CA ARG A 209 -22.95 8.36 22.34
C ARG A 209 -22.99 8.11 23.85
N SER A 210 -22.30 7.09 24.34
CA SER A 210 -22.40 6.70 25.75
C SER A 210 -21.31 7.36 26.60
N ASN A 211 -21.72 8.19 27.55
CA ASN A 211 -20.82 8.70 28.60
C ASN A 211 -20.42 7.63 29.62
N SER A 212 -21.06 6.45 29.59
CA SER A 212 -20.78 5.36 30.53
C SER A 212 -19.66 4.42 30.06
N PHE A 213 -19.16 4.59 28.82
CA PHE A 213 -18.11 3.75 28.26
C PHE A 213 -16.77 4.47 28.39
N SER A 214 -16.00 4.10 29.41
CA SER A 214 -14.63 4.56 29.62
C SER A 214 -13.67 3.38 29.48
N LEU A 215 -12.61 3.57 28.70
CA LEU A 215 -11.49 2.63 28.65
C LEU A 215 -10.42 3.07 29.65
N ASP A 216 -9.74 2.11 30.26
CA ASP A 216 -8.52 2.43 31.00
C ASP A 216 -7.33 2.64 30.03
N GLN A 217 -6.23 3.22 30.55
CA GLN A 217 -5.04 3.51 29.73
C GLN A 217 -4.46 2.23 29.07
N GLU A 218 -4.49 1.09 29.77
CA GLU A 218 -3.95 -0.16 29.25
C GLU A 218 -4.80 -0.70 28.09
N GLU A 219 -6.12 -0.57 28.18
CA GLU A 219 -7.06 -0.88 27.11
C GLU A 219 -6.84 0.01 25.89
N ILE A 220 -6.66 1.31 26.09
CA ILE A 220 -6.41 2.24 24.98
C ILE A 220 -5.08 1.91 24.32
N ASP A 221 -3.98 1.78 25.06
CA ASP A 221 -2.65 1.47 24.52
C ASP A 221 -2.67 0.17 23.67
N VAL A 222 -3.40 -0.85 24.13
CA VAL A 222 -3.45 -2.17 23.48
C VAL A 222 -4.33 -2.18 22.22
N PHE A 223 -5.38 -1.37 22.20
CA PHE A 223 -6.37 -1.30 21.10
C PHE A 223 -6.25 -0.06 20.23
N PHE A 224 -5.37 0.89 20.52
CA PHE A 224 -5.14 2.08 19.70
C PHE A 224 -4.90 1.77 18.22
N PRO A 225 -4.11 0.73 17.83
CA PRO A 225 -3.96 0.38 16.43
C PRO A 225 -5.29 0.07 15.72
N LEU A 226 -6.26 -0.54 16.43
CA LEU A 226 -7.60 -0.76 15.87
C LEU A 226 -8.33 0.56 15.65
N PHE A 227 -8.29 1.49 16.61
CA PHE A 227 -8.92 2.80 16.44
C PHE A 227 -8.29 3.59 15.30
N PHE A 228 -6.97 3.55 15.16
CA PHE A 228 -6.26 4.14 14.03
C PHE A 228 -6.71 3.55 12.70
N ASP A 229 -6.77 2.22 12.60
CA ASP A 229 -7.25 1.52 11.40
C ASP A 229 -8.70 1.87 11.05
N ILE A 230 -9.55 2.04 12.06
CA ILE A 230 -10.94 2.51 11.90
C ILE A 230 -10.97 3.95 11.38
N MET A 231 -10.22 4.87 11.99
CA MET A 231 -10.14 6.28 11.55
C MET A 231 -9.66 6.38 10.10
N HIS A 232 -8.59 5.65 9.75
CA HIS A 232 -8.11 5.56 8.38
C HIS A 232 -9.21 5.06 7.43
N LYS A 233 -9.97 4.03 7.83
CA LYS A 233 -11.07 3.52 7.00
C LYS A 233 -12.21 4.53 6.86
N CYS A 234 -12.55 5.28 7.91
CA CYS A 234 -13.54 6.36 7.84
C CYS A 234 -13.10 7.44 6.84
N ILE A 235 -11.85 7.88 6.90
CA ILE A 235 -11.28 8.86 5.95
C ILE A 235 -11.35 8.36 4.50
N LEU A 236 -10.96 7.10 4.25
CA LEU A 236 -11.04 6.51 2.91
C LEU A 236 -12.46 6.41 2.36
N LEU A 237 -13.47 6.38 3.25
CA LEU A 237 -14.88 6.32 2.89
C LEU A 237 -15.57 7.69 2.89
N GLY A 238 -14.83 8.77 3.20
CA GLY A 238 -15.36 10.14 3.29
C GLY A 238 -16.22 10.41 4.52
N ASP A 239 -16.11 9.60 5.57
CA ASP A 239 -16.88 9.75 6.82
C ASP A 239 -16.04 10.46 7.90
N GLU A 240 -15.70 11.72 7.64
CA GLU A 240 -14.86 12.55 8.52
C GLU A 240 -15.49 12.76 9.89
N HIS A 241 -16.82 12.92 9.95
CA HIS A 241 -17.55 13.16 11.19
C HIS A 241 -17.35 12.08 12.23
N ILE A 242 -17.44 10.81 11.84
CA ILE A 242 -17.19 9.68 12.75
C ILE A 242 -15.72 9.65 13.17
N CYS A 243 -14.81 9.96 12.25
CA CYS A 243 -13.38 10.05 12.55
C CYS A 243 -13.09 11.12 13.62
N ILE A 244 -13.65 12.32 13.47
CA ILE A 244 -13.47 13.45 14.41
C ILE A 244 -14.04 13.09 15.78
N LYS A 245 -15.24 12.50 15.83
CA LYS A 245 -15.84 12.06 17.11
C LYS A 245 -15.00 11.01 17.80
N LEU A 246 -14.46 10.05 17.06
CA LEU A 246 -13.57 9.03 17.62
C LEU A 246 -12.26 9.66 18.10
N LEU A 247 -11.69 10.59 17.33
CA LEU A 247 -10.49 11.32 17.70
C LEU A 247 -10.70 12.12 19.00
N SER A 248 -11.76 12.93 19.08
CA SER A 248 -12.14 13.68 20.29
C SER A 248 -12.38 12.73 21.48
N LYS A 249 -13.02 11.57 21.27
CA LYS A 249 -13.16 10.55 22.33
C LYS A 249 -11.81 10.08 22.86
N ILE A 250 -10.85 9.84 21.98
CA ILE A 250 -9.52 9.35 22.35
C ILE A 250 -8.71 10.44 23.05
N THR A 251 -8.66 11.65 22.50
CA THR A 251 -7.79 12.71 22.99
C THR A 251 -8.39 13.49 24.15
N GLN A 252 -9.68 13.82 24.11
CA GLN A 252 -10.33 14.67 25.12
C GLN A 252 -10.98 13.84 26.23
N ASP A 253 -11.80 12.84 25.90
CA ASP A 253 -12.53 12.06 26.90
C ASP A 253 -11.65 11.02 27.61
N TRP A 254 -10.77 10.36 26.85
CA TRP A 254 -9.88 9.33 27.38
C TRP A 254 -8.47 9.83 27.69
N ASN A 255 -8.15 11.08 27.34
CA ASN A 255 -6.87 11.73 27.63
C ASN A 255 -5.66 10.91 27.14
N PHE A 256 -5.77 10.30 25.96
CA PHE A 256 -4.70 9.54 25.33
C PHE A 256 -3.89 10.43 24.39
N GLU A 257 -2.57 10.48 24.63
CA GLU A 257 -1.62 11.18 23.78
C GLU A 257 -1.16 10.26 22.63
N MET A 258 -1.52 10.63 21.40
CA MET A 258 -1.09 9.91 20.21
C MET A 258 0.41 10.12 19.99
N ASP A 259 1.13 9.06 19.63
CA ASP A 259 2.55 9.22 19.28
C ASP A 259 2.73 9.99 17.96
N ASP A 260 3.90 10.65 17.82
CA ASP A 260 4.24 11.44 16.64
C ASP A 260 4.15 10.65 15.32
N HIS A 261 4.37 9.33 15.39
CA HIS A 261 4.35 8.46 14.22
C HIS A 261 2.93 8.27 13.68
N TYR A 262 1.97 7.92 14.54
CA TYR A 262 0.56 7.81 14.18
C TYR A 262 -0.03 9.16 13.83
N GLU A 263 0.34 10.24 14.53
CA GLU A 263 -0.13 11.60 14.18
C GLU A 263 0.31 11.97 12.77
N SER A 264 1.60 11.79 12.45
CA SER A 264 2.14 12.08 11.11
C SER A 264 1.48 11.23 10.02
N LEU A 265 1.26 9.94 10.30
CA LEU A 265 0.61 9.03 9.35
C LEU A 265 -0.87 9.40 9.14
N LEU A 266 -1.57 9.81 10.20
CA LEU A 266 -2.96 10.26 10.10
C LEU A 266 -3.05 11.55 9.28
N ILE A 267 -2.15 12.51 9.50
CA ILE A 267 -2.06 13.75 8.70
C ILE A 267 -1.81 13.42 7.24
N GLU A 268 -0.84 12.56 6.91
CA GLU A 268 -0.56 12.15 5.53
C GLU A 268 -1.80 11.52 4.86
N ILE A 269 -2.49 10.63 5.59
CA ILE A 269 -3.74 10.01 5.12
C ILE A 269 -4.81 11.08 4.88
N CYS A 270 -4.95 12.04 5.79
CA CYS A 270 -5.94 13.11 5.65
C CYS A 270 -5.61 14.02 4.48
N GLU A 271 -4.35 14.44 4.31
CA GLU A 271 -3.89 15.28 3.20
C GLU A 271 -4.15 14.59 1.86
N ARG A 272 -3.79 13.31 1.74
CA ARG A 272 -4.01 12.53 0.52
C ARG A 272 -5.49 12.37 0.16
N ASN A 273 -6.35 12.28 1.17
CA ASN A 273 -7.79 12.08 1.00
C ASN A 273 -8.60 13.37 1.18
N ALA A 274 -7.94 14.52 1.33
CA ALA A 274 -8.55 15.80 1.65
C ALA A 274 -9.54 15.77 2.84
N ALA A 275 -9.25 14.97 3.86
CA ALA A 275 -10.02 14.91 5.10
C ALA A 275 -9.66 16.08 6.05
N ASN A 276 -10.09 17.27 5.66
CA ASN A 276 -9.63 18.52 6.26
C ASN A 276 -10.30 18.83 7.60
N GLU A 277 -11.51 18.31 7.87
CA GLU A 277 -12.15 18.47 9.16
C GLU A 277 -11.40 17.67 10.24
N VAL A 278 -10.86 16.50 9.87
CA VAL A 278 -10.00 15.69 10.75
C VAL A 278 -8.68 16.41 11.02
N ILE A 279 -8.05 17.00 10.00
CA ILE A 279 -6.83 17.81 10.15
C ILE A 279 -7.10 18.99 11.08
N GLN A 280 -8.24 19.66 10.95
CA GLN A 280 -8.63 20.74 11.83
C GLN A 280 -8.73 20.25 13.28
N ALA A 281 -9.45 19.16 13.53
CA ALA A 281 -9.62 18.58 14.86
C ALA A 281 -8.27 18.16 15.50
N LEU A 282 -7.32 17.65 14.71
CA LEU A 282 -5.95 17.35 15.18
C LEU A 282 -5.15 18.60 15.57
N ASN A 283 -5.44 19.74 14.95
CA ASN A 283 -4.74 21.00 15.19
C ASN A 283 -5.41 21.90 16.22
N GLU A 284 -6.61 21.58 16.72
CA GLU A 284 -7.30 22.41 17.72
C GLU A 284 -6.53 22.53 19.06
N ASP A 285 -5.60 21.62 19.36
CA ASP A 285 -4.67 21.71 20.50
C ASP A 285 -3.34 22.45 20.20
N LYS A 286 -3.03 22.72 18.92
CA LYS A 286 -1.81 23.42 18.49
C LYS A 286 -2.22 24.77 17.91
N SER A 287 -2.08 25.85 18.68
CA SER A 287 -2.43 27.23 18.33
C SER A 287 -2.45 27.47 16.81
N PHE A 288 -3.67 27.65 16.28
CA PHE A 288 -4.01 27.72 14.85
C PHE A 288 -3.21 28.79 14.07
N ASP A 289 -2.51 29.69 14.76
CA ASP A 289 -1.71 30.79 14.23
C ASP A 289 -0.30 30.40 13.74
N SER A 290 0.17 29.18 13.99
CA SER A 290 1.56 28.82 13.67
C SER A 290 1.82 28.37 12.22
N CYS A 291 0.78 28.12 11.41
CA CYS A 291 0.95 27.65 10.03
C CYS A 291 -0.08 28.23 9.03
N PRO A 292 0.19 29.42 8.45
CA PRO A 292 -0.65 30.05 7.42
C PRO A 292 -0.87 29.16 6.19
N GLU A 293 0.11 28.30 5.87
CA GLU A 293 0.06 27.35 4.75
C GLU A 293 -0.98 26.23 4.93
N ARG A 294 -1.45 25.96 6.15
CA ARG A 294 -2.49 24.95 6.40
C ARG A 294 -3.89 25.57 6.36
N ARG A 295 -4.04 26.84 6.77
CA ARG A 295 -5.33 27.57 6.75
C ARG A 295 -5.91 27.71 5.35
N TRP A 296 -5.09 27.98 4.33
CA TRP A 296 -5.60 28.15 2.96
C TRP A 296 -6.11 26.83 2.36
N LYS A 297 -5.46 25.68 2.66
CA LYS A 297 -5.92 24.35 2.23
C LYS A 297 -7.23 23.92 2.91
N VAL A 298 -7.41 24.24 4.19
CA VAL A 298 -8.63 23.90 4.96
C VAL A 298 -9.83 24.75 4.51
N ILE A 299 -9.65 26.06 4.29
CA ILE A 299 -10.73 26.93 3.79
C ILE A 299 -11.11 26.57 2.34
N GLN A 300 -10.14 26.21 1.51
CA GLN A 300 -10.40 25.83 0.12
C GLN A 300 -10.98 24.44 -0.03
N SER A 301 -10.83 23.52 0.92
CA SER A 301 -11.39 22.17 0.81
C SER A 301 -12.88 22.10 1.16
N GLN A 302 -13.33 22.88 2.14
CA GLN A 302 -14.74 22.94 2.58
C GLN A 302 -15.67 23.67 1.61
N SER A 303 -15.14 24.46 0.68
CA SER A 303 -15.93 25.25 -0.26
C SER A 303 -16.61 24.39 -1.35
N SER A 304 -17.79 24.78 -1.81
CA SER A 304 -18.35 24.23 -3.05
C SER A 304 -17.44 24.55 -4.25
N TRP A 305 -17.65 23.89 -5.40
CA TRP A 305 -16.91 24.25 -6.62
C TRP A 305 -17.09 25.73 -6.98
N ASP A 306 -18.31 26.27 -6.84
CA ASP A 306 -18.61 27.68 -7.08
C ASP A 306 -17.85 28.62 -6.16
N GLU A 307 -17.86 28.32 -4.86
CA GLU A 307 -17.16 29.12 -3.85
C GLU A 307 -15.65 29.09 -4.08
N PHE A 308 -15.10 27.93 -4.44
CA PHE A 308 -13.69 27.80 -4.81
C PHE A 308 -13.34 28.60 -6.06
N MET A 309 -14.15 28.47 -7.12
CA MET A 309 -13.95 29.20 -8.38
C MET A 309 -14.01 30.71 -8.15
N SER A 310 -14.99 31.16 -7.36
CA SER A 310 -15.09 32.55 -6.93
C SER A 310 -13.82 32.96 -6.20
N TYR A 311 -13.41 32.26 -5.14
CA TYR A 311 -12.21 32.60 -4.39
C TYR A 311 -10.95 32.66 -5.27
N VAL A 312 -10.61 31.59 -5.99
CA VAL A 312 -9.35 31.49 -6.74
C VAL A 312 -9.31 32.45 -7.93
N CYS A 313 -10.45 32.82 -8.51
CA CYS A 313 -10.49 33.86 -9.53
C CYS A 313 -10.25 35.28 -8.99
N HIS A 314 -10.41 35.50 -7.67
CA HIS A 314 -10.20 36.80 -7.02
C HIS A 314 -8.86 36.92 -6.27
N VAL A 315 -8.18 35.80 -5.99
CA VAL A 315 -6.84 35.84 -5.38
C VAL A 315 -5.78 36.04 -6.46
N ASP A 316 -4.87 36.99 -6.22
CA ASP A 316 -3.72 37.24 -7.09
C ASP A 316 -2.61 36.21 -6.87
N VAL A 317 -2.82 34.99 -7.39
CA VAL A 317 -1.84 33.90 -7.34
C VAL A 317 -1.28 33.64 -8.74
N ASN A 318 0.05 33.55 -8.85
CA ASN A 318 0.73 33.21 -10.10
C ASN A 318 1.26 31.76 -10.07
N LEU A 319 0.41 30.84 -10.51
CA LEU A 319 0.67 29.39 -10.50
C LEU A 319 1.61 28.91 -11.62
N PHE A 320 2.08 29.81 -12.50
CA PHE A 320 3.14 29.48 -13.46
C PHE A 320 4.53 29.48 -12.81
N ASN A 321 4.71 30.28 -11.76
CA ASN A 321 5.98 30.45 -11.07
C ASN A 321 6.01 29.75 -9.72
N GLU A 322 4.86 29.64 -9.05
CA GLU A 322 4.76 29.09 -7.70
C GLU A 322 4.04 27.75 -7.70
N TYR A 323 4.71 26.70 -7.20
CA TYR A 323 4.08 25.40 -7.01
C TYR A 323 3.14 25.44 -5.81
N GLN A 324 1.89 25.03 -6.03
CA GLN A 324 0.96 24.74 -4.96
C GLN A 324 0.41 23.32 -5.12
N ASP A 325 0.37 22.60 -4.01
CA ASP A 325 -0.22 21.28 -3.93
C ASP A 325 -1.75 21.40 -3.84
N LEU A 326 -2.39 21.21 -4.99
CA LEU A 326 -3.82 21.45 -5.24
C LEU A 326 -4.55 20.16 -5.68
N ASP A 327 -3.99 18.98 -5.38
CA ASP A 327 -4.56 17.71 -5.81
C ASP A 327 -5.96 17.45 -5.22
N PHE A 328 -6.27 18.05 -4.06
CA PHE A 328 -7.61 18.00 -3.44
C PHE A 328 -8.73 18.55 -4.34
N LEU A 329 -8.42 19.44 -5.29
CA LEU A 329 -9.41 20.01 -6.21
C LEU A 329 -10.08 18.97 -7.10
N GLN A 330 -9.42 17.83 -7.32
CA GLN A 330 -9.99 16.73 -8.08
C GLN A 330 -11.24 16.17 -7.39
N GLN A 331 -11.31 16.23 -6.05
CA GLN A 331 -12.45 15.73 -5.29
C GLN A 331 -13.68 16.64 -5.39
N LYS A 332 -13.51 17.95 -5.62
CA LYS A 332 -14.64 18.87 -5.82
C LYS A 332 -15.45 18.57 -7.07
N LEU A 333 -14.86 17.82 -8.01
CA LEU A 333 -15.50 17.35 -9.24
C LEU A 333 -16.15 15.97 -9.09
N SER A 334 -16.05 15.33 -7.92
CA SER A 334 -16.62 13.98 -7.68
C SER A 334 -18.16 13.96 -7.68
N SER A 335 -18.78 15.11 -7.39
CA SER A 335 -20.24 15.29 -7.42
C SER A 335 -20.82 15.45 -8.82
N VAL A 336 -19.98 15.69 -9.84
CA VAL A 336 -20.44 15.80 -11.23
C VAL A 336 -20.96 14.45 -11.69
N GLY A 337 -22.18 14.44 -12.25
CA GLY A 337 -22.88 13.23 -12.66
C GLY A 337 -22.07 12.33 -13.62
N PRO A 338 -22.47 11.06 -13.76
CA PRO A 338 -21.67 10.09 -14.51
C PRO A 338 -21.68 10.32 -16.03
N SER A 339 -22.68 11.03 -16.57
CA SER A 339 -22.95 11.13 -18.00
C SER A 339 -22.24 12.30 -18.69
N LEU A 340 -22.12 12.22 -20.02
CA LEU A 340 -21.53 13.30 -20.83
C LEU A 340 -22.33 14.60 -20.70
N ASN A 341 -23.66 14.49 -20.62
CA ASN A 341 -24.55 15.64 -20.50
C ASN A 341 -24.40 16.33 -19.15
N ASP A 342 -24.20 15.58 -18.06
CA ASP A 342 -23.96 16.14 -16.74
C ASP A 342 -22.70 17.02 -16.74
N TRP A 343 -21.63 16.51 -17.37
CA TRP A 343 -20.37 17.23 -17.49
C TRP A 343 -20.47 18.47 -18.39
N LYS A 344 -21.15 18.37 -19.55
CA LYS A 344 -21.39 19.55 -20.40
C LYS A 344 -22.20 20.62 -19.66
N THR A 345 -23.29 20.21 -19.02
CA THR A 345 -24.15 21.11 -18.22
C THR A 345 -23.36 21.75 -17.08
N PHE A 346 -22.51 20.98 -16.41
CA PHE A 346 -21.62 21.50 -15.38
C PHE A 346 -20.69 22.58 -15.95
N LEU A 347 -19.99 22.32 -17.05
CA LEU A 347 -19.08 23.29 -17.67
C LEU A 347 -19.79 24.54 -18.18
N ASP A 348 -21.02 24.39 -18.70
CA ASP A 348 -21.83 25.50 -19.22
C ASP A 348 -22.34 26.40 -18.10
N ASN A 349 -22.66 25.82 -16.94
CA ASN A 349 -23.12 26.56 -15.77
C ASN A 349 -21.95 27.21 -14.99
N HIS A 350 -20.75 26.63 -15.06
CA HIS A 350 -19.57 27.04 -14.29
C HIS A 350 -18.46 27.57 -15.20
N LYS A 351 -18.80 28.51 -16.09
CA LYS A 351 -17.83 29.09 -17.02
C LYS A 351 -16.72 29.82 -16.28
N ILE A 352 -15.49 29.64 -16.76
CA ILE A 352 -14.31 30.30 -16.21
C ILE A 352 -14.42 31.81 -16.50
N PRO A 353 -14.40 32.68 -15.48
CA PRO A 353 -14.51 34.12 -15.68
C PRO A 353 -13.40 34.64 -16.61
N ALA A 354 -13.77 35.51 -17.56
CA ALA A 354 -12.81 36.13 -18.47
C ALA A 354 -11.75 36.98 -17.73
N THR A 355 -12.10 37.50 -16.55
CA THR A 355 -11.24 38.31 -15.68
C THR A 355 -10.22 37.51 -14.87
N ALA A 356 -10.34 36.17 -14.80
CA ALA A 356 -9.42 35.36 -14.02
C ALA A 356 -7.98 35.40 -14.57
N ASN A 357 -6.99 35.28 -13.68
CA ASN A 357 -5.58 35.19 -14.05
C ASN A 357 -5.34 33.99 -15.00
N PRO A 358 -4.56 34.14 -16.09
CA PRO A 358 -4.22 33.03 -17.00
C PRO A 358 -3.76 31.75 -16.29
N SER A 359 -2.97 31.86 -15.23
CA SER A 359 -2.49 30.67 -14.49
C SER A 359 -3.60 29.95 -13.74
N VAL A 360 -4.61 30.69 -13.26
CA VAL A 360 -5.81 30.12 -12.64
C VAL A 360 -6.69 29.43 -13.68
N LYS A 361 -6.85 30.05 -14.86
CA LYS A 361 -7.62 29.45 -15.96
C LYS A 361 -7.00 28.13 -16.43
N ALA A 362 -5.68 28.12 -16.57
CA ALA A 362 -4.91 26.91 -16.88
C ALA A 362 -5.08 25.84 -15.78
N LEU A 363 -4.98 26.23 -14.50
CA LEU A 363 -5.20 25.30 -13.38
C LEU A 363 -6.58 24.64 -13.47
N ILE A 364 -7.65 25.41 -13.65
CA ILE A 364 -9.03 24.87 -13.68
C ILE A 364 -9.20 23.87 -14.83
N VAL A 365 -8.73 24.23 -16.02
CA VAL A 365 -8.74 23.33 -17.19
C VAL A 365 -7.93 22.06 -16.90
N ASN A 366 -6.77 22.19 -16.27
CA ASN A 366 -5.93 21.05 -15.91
C ASN A 366 -6.61 20.13 -14.88
N THR A 367 -7.20 20.69 -13.81
CA THR A 367 -7.93 19.93 -12.79
C THR A 367 -9.07 19.12 -13.41
N ILE A 368 -9.87 19.75 -14.28
CA ILE A 368 -10.95 19.07 -15.00
C ILE A 368 -10.38 17.91 -15.83
N LEU A 369 -9.33 18.17 -16.62
CA LEU A 369 -8.75 17.17 -17.50
C LEU A 369 -8.14 16.00 -16.75
N VAL A 370 -7.37 16.26 -15.69
CA VAL A 370 -6.75 15.22 -14.86
C VAL A 370 -7.82 14.34 -14.20
N THR A 371 -8.89 14.94 -13.66
CA THR A 371 -10.02 14.19 -13.09
C THR A 371 -10.72 13.32 -14.13
N LEU A 372 -10.96 13.85 -15.33
CA LEU A 372 -11.58 13.09 -16.43
C LEU A 372 -10.70 11.93 -16.87
N VAL A 373 -9.41 12.16 -17.08
CA VAL A 373 -8.41 11.14 -17.45
C VAL A 373 -8.31 10.02 -16.42
N ALA A 374 -8.44 10.35 -15.13
CA ALA A 374 -8.36 9.38 -14.05
C ALA A 374 -9.60 8.45 -13.99
N ASN A 375 -10.78 8.99 -14.27
CA ASN A 375 -12.05 8.34 -13.93
C ASN A 375 -12.93 7.96 -15.13
N LYS A 376 -12.64 8.45 -16.35
CA LYS A 376 -13.50 8.29 -17.52
C LYS A 376 -12.78 7.60 -18.69
N PRO A 377 -13.51 6.88 -19.56
CA PRO A 377 -12.93 6.29 -20.76
C PRO A 377 -12.51 7.36 -21.76
N LEU A 378 -11.52 7.04 -22.61
CA LEU A 378 -10.94 7.98 -23.56
C LEU A 378 -11.96 8.72 -24.43
N ASP A 379 -12.96 8.02 -24.96
CA ASP A 379 -13.99 8.62 -25.83
C ASP A 379 -14.82 9.71 -25.10
N PHE A 380 -15.04 9.52 -23.80
CA PHE A 380 -15.68 10.51 -22.93
C PHE A 380 -14.78 11.73 -22.73
N VAL A 381 -13.50 11.50 -22.39
CA VAL A 381 -12.50 12.56 -22.22
C VAL A 381 -12.42 13.41 -23.49
N MET A 382 -12.30 12.79 -24.66
CA MET A 382 -12.25 13.47 -25.95
C MET A 382 -13.50 14.33 -26.22
N SER A 383 -14.69 13.82 -25.87
CA SER A 383 -15.95 14.54 -26.11
C SER A 383 -16.10 15.76 -25.19
N ILE A 384 -15.58 15.70 -23.96
CA ILE A 384 -15.52 16.87 -23.08
C ILE A 384 -14.44 17.86 -23.53
N MET A 385 -13.28 17.38 -23.99
CA MET A 385 -12.28 18.25 -24.60
C MET A 385 -12.83 18.99 -25.83
N GLU A 386 -13.61 18.32 -26.69
CA GLU A 386 -14.30 18.98 -27.82
C GLU A 386 -15.23 20.08 -27.34
N HIS A 387 -16.01 19.85 -26.28
CA HIS A 387 -16.87 20.87 -25.68
C HIS A 387 -16.06 22.07 -25.17
N MET A 388 -15.00 21.81 -24.40
CA MET A 388 -14.15 22.86 -23.83
C MET A 388 -13.42 23.68 -24.90
N LEU A 389 -12.89 23.04 -25.93
CA LEU A 389 -12.09 23.69 -26.96
C LEU A 389 -12.96 24.35 -28.03
N TYR A 390 -13.96 23.66 -28.58
CA TYR A 390 -14.80 24.18 -29.67
C TYR A 390 -15.93 25.08 -29.18
N GLU A 391 -16.64 24.70 -28.11
CA GLU A 391 -17.85 25.40 -27.67
C GLU A 391 -17.53 26.49 -26.62
N LEU A 392 -16.60 26.22 -25.70
CA LEU A 392 -16.21 27.17 -24.64
C LEU A 392 -14.97 28.01 -24.95
N ASN A 393 -14.29 27.74 -26.06
CA ASN A 393 -13.09 28.46 -26.52
C ASN A 393 -11.94 28.49 -25.49
N TYR A 394 -11.70 27.38 -24.78
CA TYR A 394 -10.63 27.26 -23.79
C TYR A 394 -9.28 26.84 -24.39
N CYS A 395 -9.03 27.09 -25.68
CA CYS A 395 -7.80 26.68 -26.37
C CYS A 395 -6.53 27.22 -25.71
N GLN A 396 -6.47 28.52 -25.45
CA GLN A 396 -5.29 29.12 -24.79
C GLN A 396 -5.09 28.55 -23.38
N TYR A 397 -6.18 28.42 -22.61
CA TYR A 397 -6.12 27.91 -21.24
C TYR A 397 -5.60 26.47 -21.19
N PHE A 398 -5.97 25.66 -22.20
CA PHE A 398 -5.47 24.31 -22.36
C PHE A 398 -3.98 24.27 -22.72
N VAL A 399 -3.51 25.11 -23.64
CA VAL A 399 -2.07 25.18 -23.98
C VAL A 399 -1.25 25.64 -22.77
N ASP A 400 -1.73 26.64 -22.03
CA ASP A 400 -1.08 27.21 -20.85
C ASP A 400 -0.95 26.20 -19.68
N THR A 401 -1.68 25.08 -19.70
CA THR A 401 -1.55 24.04 -18.66
C THR A 401 -0.14 23.48 -18.56
N ALA A 402 0.63 23.46 -19.66
CA ALA A 402 2.02 23.02 -19.67
C ALA A 402 2.96 23.95 -18.89
N MET A 403 2.53 25.19 -18.61
CA MET A 403 3.30 26.20 -17.88
C MET A 403 3.09 26.14 -16.36
N LEU A 404 2.15 25.34 -15.85
CA LEU A 404 1.86 25.25 -14.42
C LEU A 404 3.08 24.72 -13.62
N ALA A 405 3.46 25.45 -12.58
CA ALA A 405 4.57 25.08 -11.71
C ALA A 405 4.25 23.77 -10.96
N GLY A 406 5.25 22.87 -10.91
CA GLY A 406 5.22 21.58 -10.20
C GLY A 406 4.23 20.50 -10.67
N GLN A 407 3.39 20.74 -11.68
CA GLN A 407 2.57 19.71 -12.34
C GLN A 407 3.12 19.25 -13.70
N ARG A 408 4.41 19.52 -13.99
CA ARG A 408 5.02 19.29 -15.32
C ARG A 408 4.98 17.85 -15.84
N SER A 409 4.78 16.85 -14.98
CA SER A 409 4.70 15.44 -15.39
C SER A 409 3.28 14.89 -15.54
N TYR A 410 2.25 15.68 -15.20
CA TYR A 410 0.84 15.25 -15.20
C TYR A 410 -0.14 16.33 -15.71
N SER A 411 0.36 17.43 -16.27
CA SER A 411 -0.47 18.54 -16.77
C SER A 411 -0.68 18.50 -18.28
N GLY A 412 -1.81 19.04 -18.73
CA GLY A 412 -2.06 19.31 -20.14
C GLY A 412 -1.95 18.08 -21.03
N PHE A 413 -1.02 18.13 -21.97
CA PHE A 413 -0.78 17.01 -22.88
C PHE A 413 -0.22 15.76 -22.18
N HIS A 414 0.50 15.90 -21.05
CA HIS A 414 1.08 14.77 -20.32
C HIS A 414 0.00 13.82 -19.78
N CYS A 415 -1.11 14.33 -19.24
CA CYS A 415 -2.18 13.48 -18.73
C CYS A 415 -2.91 12.71 -19.85
N LEU A 416 -2.92 13.21 -21.08
CA LEU A 416 -3.55 12.50 -22.20
C LEU A 416 -2.85 11.17 -22.49
N PHE A 417 -1.52 11.09 -22.39
CA PHE A 417 -0.80 9.82 -22.54
C PHE A 417 -1.28 8.77 -21.53
N LYS A 418 -1.58 9.17 -20.30
CA LYS A 418 -2.15 8.27 -19.28
C LYS A 418 -3.53 7.76 -19.72
N ALA A 419 -4.43 8.62 -20.18
CA ALA A 419 -5.74 8.19 -20.71
C ALA A 419 -5.59 7.23 -21.88
N PHE A 420 -4.67 7.51 -22.82
CA PHE A 420 -4.41 6.63 -23.95
C PHE A 420 -3.93 5.26 -23.49
N SER A 421 -3.03 5.19 -22.50
CA SER A 421 -2.50 3.93 -21.97
C SER A 421 -3.55 3.03 -21.31
N ASN A 422 -4.70 3.59 -20.92
CA ASN A 422 -5.81 2.85 -20.34
C ASN A 422 -6.86 2.43 -21.39
N SER A 423 -6.75 2.94 -22.63
CA SER A 423 -7.58 2.54 -23.75
C SER A 423 -6.97 1.35 -24.50
N ARG A 424 -7.83 0.46 -25.01
CA ARG A 424 -7.42 -0.74 -25.77
C ARG A 424 -6.98 -0.44 -27.20
N SER A 425 -7.26 0.76 -27.71
CA SER A 425 -7.07 1.12 -29.12
C SER A 425 -6.71 2.59 -29.23
N SER A 426 -5.46 2.89 -28.90
CA SER A 426 -4.95 4.25 -28.74
C SER A 426 -3.47 4.40 -29.15
N VAL A 427 -2.89 3.39 -29.80
CA VAL A 427 -1.49 3.36 -30.24
C VAL A 427 -1.26 4.43 -31.33
N LEU A 428 -2.15 4.47 -32.33
CA LEU A 428 -2.11 5.48 -33.38
C LEU A 428 -2.43 6.86 -32.80
N THR A 429 -3.43 6.95 -31.93
CA THR A 429 -3.80 8.19 -31.22
C THR A 429 -2.62 8.75 -30.40
N SER A 430 -1.89 7.89 -29.69
CA SER A 430 -0.67 8.27 -28.95
C SER A 430 0.43 8.75 -29.88
N SER A 431 0.62 8.08 -31.02
CA SER A 431 1.59 8.50 -32.03
C SER A 431 1.23 9.85 -32.66
N THR A 432 -0.05 10.12 -32.91
CA THR A 432 -0.54 11.42 -33.39
C THR A 432 -0.18 12.54 -32.41
N LEU A 433 -0.46 12.35 -31.11
CA LEU A 433 -0.10 13.35 -30.10
C LEU A 433 1.41 13.54 -30.02
N PHE A 434 2.18 12.44 -30.02
CA PHE A 434 3.64 12.48 -29.95
C PHE A 434 4.24 13.31 -31.09
N LYS A 435 3.80 13.08 -32.34
CA LYS A 435 4.29 13.83 -33.51
C LYS A 435 3.92 15.32 -33.47
N PHE A 436 2.70 15.63 -33.02
CA PHE A 436 2.27 17.02 -32.86
C PHE A 436 3.15 17.75 -31.85
N LEU A 437 3.38 17.14 -30.68
CA LEU A 437 4.17 17.74 -29.61
C LEU A 437 5.68 17.80 -29.93
N GLU A 438 6.19 16.90 -30.77
CA GLU A 438 7.57 16.97 -31.28
C GLU A 438 7.82 18.25 -32.10
N GLN A 439 6.78 18.83 -32.69
CA GLN A 439 6.87 20.09 -33.44
C GLN A 439 6.77 21.34 -32.54
N MET A 440 6.36 21.17 -31.27
CA MET A 440 6.27 22.28 -30.31
C MET A 440 7.63 22.54 -29.64
N LYS A 441 8.17 23.75 -29.82
CA LYS A 441 9.54 24.11 -29.37
C LYS A 441 9.75 23.98 -27.85
N ASP A 442 8.72 24.24 -27.05
CA ASP A 442 8.82 24.30 -25.59
C ASP A 442 8.28 23.06 -24.87
N TYR A 443 7.90 22.01 -25.61
CA TYR A 443 7.39 20.78 -25.01
C TYR A 443 8.53 19.78 -24.70
N HIS A 444 8.57 19.29 -23.46
CA HIS A 444 9.59 18.34 -23.01
C HIS A 444 8.98 17.02 -22.56
N PHE A 445 9.21 15.97 -23.35
CA PHE A 445 8.78 14.62 -22.99
C PHE A 445 9.50 14.11 -21.73
N THR A 446 8.69 13.57 -20.82
CA THR A 446 9.11 12.93 -19.57
C THR A 446 9.21 11.41 -19.75
N THR A 447 9.95 10.75 -18.85
CA THR A 447 9.99 9.27 -18.79
C THR A 447 8.60 8.67 -18.63
N SER A 448 7.69 9.34 -17.91
CA SER A 448 6.31 8.90 -17.72
C SER A 448 5.51 8.88 -19.03
N ASP A 449 5.70 9.88 -19.90
CA ASP A 449 5.02 9.92 -21.21
C ASP A 449 5.40 8.71 -22.05
N TYR A 450 6.70 8.40 -22.13
CA TYR A 450 7.20 7.23 -22.84
C TYR A 450 6.69 5.92 -22.23
N TYR A 451 6.65 5.82 -20.91
CA TYR A 451 6.06 4.67 -20.22
C TYR A 451 4.59 4.47 -20.63
N PHE A 452 3.77 5.53 -20.62
CA PHE A 452 2.36 5.43 -20.98
C PHE A 452 2.15 5.12 -22.47
N MET A 453 2.95 5.71 -23.36
CA MET A 453 2.94 5.37 -24.79
C MET A 453 3.28 3.90 -25.01
N MET A 454 4.36 3.38 -24.41
CA MET A 454 4.71 1.96 -24.52
C MET A 454 3.64 1.05 -23.90
N LYS A 455 3.03 1.45 -22.78
CA LYS A 455 1.92 0.71 -22.14
C LYS A 455 0.71 0.58 -23.06
N SER A 456 0.39 1.61 -23.85
CA SER A 456 -0.71 1.55 -24.82
C SER A 456 -0.51 0.47 -25.89
N CYS A 457 0.74 0.06 -26.13
CA CYS A 457 1.10 -0.96 -27.11
C CYS A 457 0.94 -2.40 -26.60
N LEU A 458 0.78 -2.63 -25.29
CA LEU A 458 0.73 -3.99 -24.73
C LEU A 458 -0.50 -4.79 -25.18
N THR A 459 -1.59 -4.13 -25.57
CA THR A 459 -2.81 -4.82 -25.98
C THR A 459 -2.86 -5.11 -27.50
N GLY A 460 -3.07 -6.37 -27.86
CA GLY A 460 -3.41 -6.79 -29.23
C GLY A 460 -2.25 -6.65 -30.23
N ALA A 461 -2.57 -6.30 -31.48
CA ALA A 461 -1.58 -6.19 -32.57
C ALA A 461 -0.63 -4.98 -32.44
N GLY A 462 -0.87 -4.08 -31.48
CA GLY A 462 -0.06 -2.88 -31.22
C GLY A 462 1.31 -3.16 -30.60
N HIS A 463 1.59 -4.40 -30.20
CA HIS A 463 2.81 -4.76 -29.48
C HIS A 463 4.10 -4.35 -30.20
N HIS A 464 4.17 -4.52 -31.52
CA HIS A 464 5.37 -4.16 -32.27
C HIS A 464 5.58 -2.62 -32.34
N SER A 465 4.53 -1.82 -32.15
CA SER A 465 4.67 -0.37 -31.96
C SER A 465 5.33 0.02 -30.63
N LEU A 466 5.53 -0.93 -29.70
CA LEU A 466 6.35 -0.71 -28.52
C LEU A 466 7.81 -0.42 -28.92
N TYR A 467 8.35 -1.11 -29.93
CA TYR A 467 9.70 -0.86 -30.44
C TYR A 467 9.87 0.57 -30.96
N TYR A 468 8.85 1.14 -31.61
CA TYR A 468 8.86 2.54 -32.02
C TYR A 468 9.06 3.49 -30.83
N PHE A 469 8.23 3.38 -29.79
CA PHE A 469 8.33 4.27 -28.63
C PHE A 469 9.60 4.02 -27.80
N LEU A 470 10.08 2.77 -27.73
CA LEU A 470 11.34 2.43 -27.08
C LEU A 470 12.53 3.03 -27.83
N PHE A 471 12.54 2.97 -29.16
CA PHE A 471 13.55 3.63 -29.99
C PHE A 471 13.59 5.14 -29.72
N GLN A 472 12.42 5.80 -29.73
CA GLN A 472 12.31 7.23 -29.46
C GLN A 472 12.78 7.58 -28.04
N TYR A 473 12.46 6.76 -27.05
CA TYR A 473 12.91 6.96 -25.67
C TYR A 473 14.43 6.87 -25.55
N ILE A 474 15.04 5.80 -26.09
CA ILE A 474 16.48 5.57 -26.03
C ILE A 474 17.23 6.67 -26.78
N SER A 475 16.76 7.05 -27.96
CA SER A 475 17.39 8.11 -28.76
C SER A 475 17.43 9.45 -28.02
N ARG A 476 16.46 9.76 -27.17
CA ARG A 476 16.37 11.07 -26.50
C ARG A 476 16.84 11.08 -25.04
N LYS A 477 16.78 9.94 -24.35
CA LYS A 477 17.09 9.86 -22.91
C LYS A 477 18.19 8.86 -22.59
N GLY A 478 18.63 8.05 -23.55
CA GLY A 478 19.58 6.95 -23.31
C GLY A 478 20.89 7.38 -22.65
N SER A 479 21.46 8.52 -23.04
CA SER A 479 22.69 9.08 -22.46
C SER A 479 22.56 9.50 -20.99
N SER A 480 21.34 9.65 -20.47
CA SER A 480 21.06 10.06 -19.08
C SER A 480 20.81 8.89 -18.12
N LEU A 481 20.87 7.64 -18.59
CA LEU A 481 20.47 6.44 -17.83
C LEU A 481 21.62 5.72 -17.13
N TYR A 482 22.75 6.40 -16.95
CA TYR A 482 23.87 5.87 -16.19
C TYR A 482 23.55 5.87 -14.69
N GLN A 483 23.87 4.76 -14.02
CA GLN A 483 23.77 4.62 -12.58
C GLN A 483 25.16 4.29 -12.02
N SER A 484 25.54 4.95 -10.93
CA SER A 484 26.75 4.59 -10.17
C SER A 484 26.32 3.87 -8.91
N SER A 485 26.67 2.59 -8.81
CA SER A 485 26.41 1.79 -7.61
C SER A 485 27.70 1.06 -7.23
N ASN A 486 28.17 1.23 -5.99
CA ASN A 486 29.34 0.53 -5.47
C ASN A 486 30.62 0.67 -6.33
N GLY A 487 30.81 1.83 -6.98
CA GLY A 487 31.98 2.10 -7.82
C GLY A 487 31.93 1.48 -9.22
N SER A 488 30.90 0.71 -9.57
CA SER A 488 30.64 0.29 -10.96
C SER A 488 29.62 1.20 -11.62
N LEU A 489 29.95 1.64 -12.84
CA LEU A 489 29.02 2.35 -13.72
C LEU A 489 28.16 1.31 -14.44
N THR A 490 26.85 1.46 -14.34
CA THR A 490 25.88 0.64 -15.06
C THR A 490 24.98 1.53 -15.91
N TRP A 491 24.36 0.95 -16.92
CA TRP A 491 23.32 1.61 -17.72
C TRP A 491 22.04 0.80 -17.53
N ALA A 492 20.96 1.46 -17.09
CA ALA A 492 19.72 0.76 -16.79
C ALA A 492 18.49 1.60 -17.09
N LEU A 493 17.47 0.96 -17.67
CA LEU A 493 16.15 1.57 -17.83
C LEU A 493 15.52 1.84 -16.46
N PRO A 494 14.66 2.87 -16.33
CA PRO A 494 13.88 3.09 -15.12
C PRO A 494 13.02 1.86 -14.77
N PRO A 495 12.86 1.51 -13.48
CA PRO A 495 12.20 0.26 -13.06
C PRO A 495 10.81 0.04 -13.65
N ARG A 496 10.02 1.12 -13.83
CA ARG A 496 8.68 1.06 -14.42
C ARG A 496 8.69 0.65 -15.89
N ILE A 497 9.66 1.14 -16.67
CA ILE A 497 9.82 0.75 -18.08
C ILE A 497 10.35 -0.69 -18.13
N GLU A 498 11.35 -1.04 -17.33
CA GLU A 498 11.88 -2.41 -17.29
C GLU A 498 10.81 -3.44 -16.94
N GLN A 499 9.96 -3.16 -15.95
CA GLN A 499 8.83 -4.00 -15.59
C GLN A 499 7.82 -4.12 -16.74
N LEU A 500 7.55 -3.03 -17.47
CA LEU A 500 6.68 -3.04 -18.64
C LEU A 500 7.23 -3.97 -19.73
N LEU A 501 8.54 -3.92 -20.00
CA LEU A 501 9.18 -4.81 -20.98
C LEU A 501 9.08 -6.28 -20.56
N LYS A 502 9.23 -6.58 -19.26
CA LYS A 502 9.04 -7.93 -18.73
C LYS A 502 7.60 -8.44 -18.90
N LEU A 503 6.60 -7.58 -18.69
CA LEU A 503 5.19 -7.92 -18.95
C LEU A 503 4.95 -8.20 -20.43
N SER A 504 5.50 -7.37 -21.31
CA SER A 504 5.50 -7.54 -22.76
C SER A 504 6.02 -8.92 -23.19
N ILE A 505 7.11 -9.42 -22.59
CA ILE A 505 7.66 -10.76 -22.86
C ILE A 505 6.68 -11.87 -22.46
N ALA A 506 6.03 -11.73 -21.29
CA ALA A 506 5.04 -12.70 -20.82
C ALA A 506 3.84 -12.79 -21.78
N GLU A 507 3.40 -11.64 -22.32
CA GLU A 507 2.30 -11.58 -23.30
C GLU A 507 2.70 -12.17 -24.68
N GLN A 508 3.98 -12.06 -25.07
CA GLN A 508 4.52 -12.65 -26.32
C GLN A 508 5.04 -14.09 -26.17
N LYS A 509 4.50 -14.87 -25.23
CA LYS A 509 4.92 -16.28 -25.02
C LYS A 509 6.43 -16.45 -24.80
N GLY A 510 7.11 -15.44 -24.24
CA GLY A 510 8.53 -15.51 -23.89
C GLY A 510 9.51 -15.01 -24.95
N ASP A 511 9.09 -14.26 -25.98
CA ASP A 511 10.01 -13.59 -26.89
C ASP A 511 10.89 -12.58 -26.13
N LYS A 512 12.21 -12.84 -26.12
CA LYS A 512 13.21 -12.04 -25.39
C LYS A 512 13.92 -11.01 -26.27
N ARG A 513 13.54 -10.85 -27.55
CA ARG A 513 14.21 -9.94 -28.49
C ARG A 513 14.34 -8.52 -27.93
N ILE A 514 13.31 -8.04 -27.26
CA ILE A 514 13.32 -6.72 -26.63
C ILE A 514 14.38 -6.57 -25.53
N LEU A 515 14.66 -7.63 -24.76
CA LEU A 515 15.73 -7.60 -23.75
C LEU A 515 17.11 -7.64 -24.39
N GLU A 516 17.26 -8.34 -25.51
CA GLU A 516 18.52 -8.35 -26.28
C GLU A 516 18.83 -6.95 -26.79
N ILE A 517 17.85 -6.26 -27.37
CA ILE A 517 17.99 -4.87 -27.85
C ILE A 517 18.42 -3.97 -26.70
N VAL A 518 17.73 -4.03 -25.55
CA VAL A 518 18.07 -3.22 -24.37
C VAL A 518 19.47 -3.54 -23.85
N GLY A 519 19.85 -4.81 -23.83
CA GLY A 519 21.20 -5.25 -23.43
C GLY A 519 22.28 -4.75 -24.38
N SER A 520 22.06 -4.83 -25.69
CA SER A 520 22.98 -4.30 -26.71
C SER A 520 23.14 -2.79 -26.62
N VAL A 521 22.04 -2.05 -26.40
CA VAL A 521 22.08 -0.61 -26.16
C VAL A 521 22.87 -0.27 -24.89
N GLY A 522 22.62 -0.98 -23.78
CA GLY A 522 23.36 -0.78 -22.53
C GLY A 522 24.85 -1.03 -22.68
N ASN A 523 25.22 -2.13 -23.36
CA ASN A 523 26.62 -2.44 -23.68
C ASN A 523 27.28 -1.35 -24.53
N TRP A 524 26.55 -0.79 -25.50
CA TRP A 524 27.05 0.30 -26.33
C TRP A 524 27.33 1.55 -25.48
N PHE A 525 26.39 1.99 -24.64
CA PHE A 525 26.57 3.16 -23.78
C PHE A 525 27.70 2.98 -22.76
N LEU A 526 27.88 1.76 -22.21
CA LEU A 526 28.98 1.46 -21.30
C LEU A 526 30.33 1.47 -22.00
N ALA A 527 30.42 0.95 -23.23
CA ALA A 527 31.66 0.94 -24.01
C ALA A 527 32.13 2.35 -24.43
N HIS A 528 31.20 3.32 -24.54
CA HIS A 528 31.49 4.66 -25.07
C HIS A 528 31.42 5.79 -24.02
N HIS A 529 31.34 5.45 -22.73
CA HIS A 529 31.25 6.44 -21.64
C HIS A 529 32.57 7.21 -21.40
N SER A 530 33.72 6.64 -21.78
CA SER A 530 35.06 7.19 -21.48
C SER A 530 35.53 8.31 -22.43
N VAL A 531 34.76 8.65 -23.46
CA VAL A 531 35.13 9.67 -24.46
C VAL A 531 34.20 10.88 -24.29
N ILE A 532 34.56 11.77 -23.36
CA ILE A 532 34.07 13.16 -23.21
C ILE A 532 32.53 13.29 -23.17
N GLY A 533 31.93 13.11 -21.99
CA GLY A 533 30.58 13.58 -21.67
C GLY A 533 29.45 12.90 -22.45
N GLY A 534 28.96 11.76 -21.94
CA GLY A 534 27.66 11.18 -22.28
C GLY A 534 27.29 11.21 -23.77
N ASN A 535 27.99 10.43 -24.60
CA ASN A 535 27.73 10.37 -26.03
C ASN A 535 26.28 9.98 -26.34
N GLU A 536 25.62 10.75 -27.20
CA GLU A 536 24.35 10.35 -27.81
C GLU A 536 24.61 9.21 -28.81
N ILE A 537 23.79 8.17 -28.78
CA ILE A 537 23.85 7.13 -29.80
C ILE A 537 23.29 7.69 -31.12
N ASP A 538 24.08 7.63 -32.19
CA ASP A 538 23.58 8.08 -33.48
C ASP A 538 22.43 7.18 -33.96
N GLN A 539 21.48 7.78 -34.69
CA GLN A 539 20.27 7.06 -35.09
C GLN A 539 20.56 5.86 -35.99
N ASN A 540 21.65 5.85 -36.77
CA ASN A 540 21.96 4.74 -37.66
C ASN A 540 22.47 3.53 -36.86
N THR A 541 23.34 3.76 -35.88
CA THR A 541 23.78 2.71 -34.95
C THR A 541 22.61 2.18 -34.13
N LEU A 542 21.73 3.04 -33.62
CA LEU A 542 20.55 2.60 -32.87
C LEU A 542 19.59 1.78 -33.76
N ARG A 543 19.40 2.17 -35.03
CA ARG A 543 18.62 1.39 -36.01
C ARG A 543 19.22 0.01 -36.26
N GLN A 544 20.55 -0.08 -36.38
CA GLN A 544 21.24 -1.36 -36.56
C GLN A 544 21.04 -2.30 -35.36
N ILE A 545 21.04 -1.76 -34.13
CA ILE A 545 20.79 -2.56 -32.93
C ILE A 545 19.36 -3.12 -32.92
N PHE A 546 18.37 -2.32 -33.31
CA PHE A 546 16.97 -2.76 -33.42
C PHE A 546 16.78 -3.78 -34.57
N GLY A 547 17.47 -3.61 -35.70
CA GLY A 547 17.41 -4.52 -36.84
C GLY A 547 16.02 -4.60 -37.46
N ASP A 548 15.52 -5.82 -37.70
CA ASP A 548 14.19 -6.06 -38.27
C ASP A 548 13.02 -5.57 -37.40
N GLU A 549 13.28 -5.30 -36.12
CA GLU A 549 12.29 -4.75 -35.18
C GLU A 549 12.24 -3.21 -35.20
N TYR A 550 13.06 -2.55 -36.03
CA TYR A 550 13.00 -1.11 -36.19
C TYR A 550 11.70 -0.69 -36.91
N VAL A 551 10.93 0.15 -36.24
CA VAL A 551 9.73 0.77 -36.79
C VAL A 551 10.02 2.26 -36.98
N SER A 552 9.99 2.75 -38.22
CA SER A 552 10.20 4.16 -38.53
C SER A 552 9.02 5.02 -38.09
N GLU A 553 7.80 4.51 -38.25
CA GLU A 553 6.57 5.24 -37.97
C GLU A 553 5.43 4.29 -37.65
N VAL A 554 4.58 4.68 -36.70
CA VAL A 554 3.29 4.03 -36.46
C VAL A 554 2.27 4.61 -37.43
N THR A 555 1.79 3.78 -38.36
CA THR A 555 0.75 4.10 -39.33
C THR A 555 -0.38 3.08 -39.28
N MET A 556 -1.57 3.43 -39.76
CA MET A 556 -2.66 2.47 -39.89
C MET A 556 -2.26 1.26 -40.75
N ARG A 557 -1.49 1.51 -41.82
CA ARG A 557 -0.97 0.46 -42.69
C ARG A 557 0.00 -0.45 -41.94
N SER A 558 0.95 0.09 -41.18
CA SER A 558 1.87 -0.72 -40.38
C SER A 558 1.11 -1.56 -39.34
N LEU A 559 0.12 -0.98 -38.66
CA LEU A 559 -0.70 -1.70 -37.67
C LEU A 559 -1.50 -2.86 -38.30
N VAL A 560 -2.12 -2.63 -39.45
CA VAL A 560 -2.88 -3.65 -40.20
C VAL A 560 -1.98 -4.72 -40.79
N ASP A 561 -0.83 -4.34 -41.36
CA ASP A 561 0.13 -5.29 -41.94
C ASP A 561 0.78 -6.16 -40.85
N LEU A 562 1.02 -5.60 -39.66
CA LEU A 562 1.47 -6.33 -38.47
C LEU A 562 0.38 -7.27 -37.96
N GLU A 563 -0.87 -6.82 -37.85
CA GLU A 563 -1.99 -7.69 -37.47
C GLU A 563 -2.08 -8.90 -38.42
N LYS A 564 -2.00 -8.68 -39.74
CA LYS A 564 -2.01 -9.75 -40.74
C LYS A 564 -0.84 -10.74 -40.57
N LYS A 565 0.40 -10.24 -40.38
CA LYS A 565 1.63 -11.05 -40.26
C LYS A 565 1.62 -12.00 -39.05
N TYR A 566 0.97 -11.59 -37.96
CA TYR A 566 0.91 -12.39 -36.73
C TYR A 566 -0.37 -13.21 -36.61
N THR A 567 -1.49 -12.79 -37.23
CA THR A 567 -2.71 -13.61 -37.31
C THR A 567 -2.52 -14.80 -38.27
N SER A 568 -1.72 -14.64 -39.34
CA SER A 568 -1.43 -15.73 -40.29
C SER A 568 -0.51 -16.83 -39.74
N LYS A 569 0.17 -16.60 -38.60
CA LYS A 569 0.99 -17.61 -37.91
C LYS A 569 0.22 -18.42 -36.87
N GLU A 570 -1.00 -18.03 -36.51
CA GLU A 570 -1.87 -18.75 -35.58
C GLU A 570 -2.97 -19.56 -36.31
N VAL A 571 -2.60 -20.43 -37.25
CA VAL A 571 -3.51 -21.46 -37.77
C VAL A 571 -3.33 -22.73 -36.95
N GLY A 572 -4.06 -22.81 -35.83
CA GLY A 572 -4.15 -24.03 -35.04
C GLY A 572 -4.14 -23.78 -33.54
N HIS A 573 -5.27 -23.37 -32.97
CA HIS A 573 -5.89 -23.98 -31.79
C HIS A 573 -7.01 -23.10 -31.26
N SER A 574 -8.12 -23.74 -30.89
CA SER A 574 -9.42 -23.15 -30.57
C SER A 574 -9.34 -22.06 -29.49
N TYR A 575 -9.82 -20.88 -29.85
CA TYR A 575 -9.99 -19.76 -28.92
C TYR A 575 -11.23 -19.99 -28.05
N ARG A 576 -11.00 -20.24 -26.75
CA ARG A 576 -11.98 -19.87 -25.71
C ARG A 576 -12.23 -18.36 -25.80
N SER A 577 -13.50 -18.01 -25.86
CA SER A 577 -14.05 -16.65 -25.84
C SER A 577 -13.62 -15.87 -24.59
N ASP A 578 -12.71 -14.91 -24.74
CA ASP A 578 -12.72 -13.60 -24.06
C ASP A 578 -11.54 -12.70 -24.50
N LYS A 579 -11.23 -12.67 -25.80
CA LYS A 579 -10.04 -11.95 -26.29
C LYS A 579 -10.38 -10.48 -26.55
N ARG A 580 -9.89 -9.63 -25.65
CA ARG A 580 -9.89 -8.16 -25.75
C ARG A 580 -8.98 -7.71 -26.91
N HIS A 581 -9.50 -7.68 -28.13
CA HIS A 581 -8.73 -7.34 -29.33
C HIS A 581 -8.56 -5.82 -29.51
N TYR A 582 -7.39 -5.42 -30.05
CA TYR A 582 -7.14 -4.07 -30.54
C TYR A 582 -8.04 -3.78 -31.75
N SER A 583 -8.59 -2.56 -31.85
CA SER A 583 -9.46 -2.12 -32.94
C SER A 583 -8.80 -0.99 -33.72
N PRO A 584 -8.17 -1.29 -34.88
CA PRO A 584 -7.54 -0.27 -35.71
C PRO A 584 -8.51 0.83 -36.16
N SER A 585 -9.77 0.50 -36.44
CA SER A 585 -10.80 1.47 -36.84
C SER A 585 -11.21 2.42 -35.72
N ALA A 586 -11.31 1.92 -34.48
CA ALA A 586 -11.58 2.76 -33.31
C ALA A 586 -10.41 3.72 -33.04
N ASP A 587 -9.17 3.23 -33.14
CA ASP A 587 -7.97 4.05 -32.95
C ASP A 587 -7.84 5.12 -34.04
N LEU A 588 -8.07 4.77 -35.31
CA LEU A 588 -8.07 5.74 -36.42
C LEU A 588 -9.11 6.86 -36.21
N ARG A 589 -10.30 6.51 -35.73
CA ARG A 589 -11.35 7.48 -35.41
C ARG A 589 -10.90 8.42 -34.28
N MET A 590 -10.29 7.89 -33.22
CA MET A 590 -9.78 8.70 -32.10
C MET A 590 -8.60 9.59 -32.52
N SER A 591 -7.64 9.03 -33.25
CA SER A 591 -6.51 9.75 -33.84
C SER A 591 -6.98 10.92 -34.71
N SER A 592 -7.97 10.69 -35.58
CA SER A 592 -8.54 11.74 -36.44
C SER A 592 -9.31 12.81 -35.66
N ARG A 593 -9.99 12.44 -34.56
CA ARG A 593 -10.63 13.42 -33.65
C ARG A 593 -9.58 14.27 -32.95
N LEU A 594 -8.56 13.63 -32.38
CA LEU A 594 -7.46 14.31 -31.70
C LEU A 594 -6.73 15.27 -32.63
N HIS A 595 -6.37 14.82 -33.84
CA HIS A 595 -5.70 15.66 -34.81
C HIS A 595 -6.48 16.95 -35.12
N ARG A 596 -7.79 16.85 -35.35
CA ARG A 596 -8.66 18.02 -35.58
C ARG A 596 -8.71 18.97 -34.38
N LEU A 597 -8.74 18.43 -33.16
CA LEU A 597 -8.71 19.22 -31.93
C LEU A 597 -7.39 19.99 -31.79
N LEU A 598 -6.27 19.32 -32.04
CA LEU A 598 -4.94 19.90 -31.95
C LEU A 598 -4.75 21.00 -33.00
N GLU A 599 -5.14 20.76 -34.25
CA GLU A 599 -5.09 21.77 -35.31
C GLU A 599 -5.96 22.99 -34.98
N PHE A 600 -7.14 22.77 -34.40
CA PHE A 600 -8.02 23.87 -34.00
C PHE A 600 -7.40 24.69 -32.87
N ALA A 601 -6.86 24.03 -31.84
CA ALA A 601 -6.19 24.71 -30.73
C ALA A 601 -5.01 25.56 -31.26
N GLU A 602 -4.15 24.98 -32.09
CA GLU A 602 -3.01 25.68 -32.69
C GLU A 602 -3.43 26.91 -33.50
N LYS A 603 -4.49 26.80 -34.32
CA LYS A 603 -5.02 27.92 -35.11
C LYS A 603 -5.60 29.04 -34.26
N GLN A 604 -6.14 28.73 -33.08
CA GLN A 604 -6.72 29.73 -32.18
C GLN A 604 -5.65 30.41 -31.32
N THR A 605 -4.57 29.71 -30.95
CA THR A 605 -3.48 30.27 -30.13
C THR A 605 -2.41 30.97 -30.95
N SER A 606 -2.38 30.78 -32.27
CA SER A 606 -1.43 31.46 -33.19
C SER A 606 -1.95 32.82 -33.73
N LYS A 607 -3.15 33.23 -33.33
CA LYS A 607 -3.74 34.54 -33.63
C LYS A 607 -3.57 35.48 -32.46
#